data_AF-A0A2S9GHC0-F1
#
_entry.id   AF-A0A2S9GHC0-F1
#
_cell.length_a   1.000
_cell.length_b   1.000
_cell.length_c   1.000
_cell.angle_alpha   90.00
_cell.angle_beta   90.00
_cell.angle_gamma   90.00
#
_symmetry.space_group_name_H-M   'P 1'
#
loop_
_entity.id
_entity.type
_entity.pdbx_description
1 polymer ?
#
loop_
_entity_poly.entity_id
_entity_poly.type
_entity_poly.pdbx_seq_one_letter_code
_entity_poly.pdbx_strand_id
1 'polypeptide(L)' 'NEHLVDVHIGHLRRKLGDDAAQPRYITTVRGVGYRMGTGQ' A
#
# COMPACT_ATOMS: atom_id res chain seq x y z
N ASN A 1 -15.85 -5.85 4.33
CA ASN A 1 -14.78 -5.41 5.26
C ASN A 1 -13.43 -5.19 4.59
N GLU A 2 -13.11 -5.81 3.44
CA GLU A 2 -11.86 -5.53 2.70
C GLU A 2 -11.69 -4.07 2.26
N HIS A 3 -12.77 -3.41 1.84
CA HIS A 3 -12.70 -2.02 1.37
C HIS A 3 -12.19 -1.01 2.41
N LEU A 4 -12.33 -1.31 3.72
CA LEU A 4 -11.76 -0.46 4.77
C LEU A 4 -10.23 -0.46 4.74
N VAL A 5 -9.64 -1.62 4.47
CA VAL A 5 -8.18 -1.77 4.37
C VAL A 5 -7.67 -0.97 3.17
N ASP A 6 -8.32 -1.08 2.02
CA ASP A 6 -7.93 -0.37 0.80
C ASP A 6 -7.94 1.16 1.00
N VAL A 7 -8.96 1.69 1.69
CA VAL A 7 -9.05 3.11 2.03
C VAL A 7 -7.89 3.55 2.93
N HIS A 8 -7.60 2.78 3.98
CA HIS A 8 -6.50 3.10 4.88
C HIS A 8 -5.14 2.99 4.20
N ILE A 9 -4.94 2.02 3.31
CA ILE A 9 -3.73 1.88 2.50
C ILE A 9 -3.58 3.08 1.55
N GLY A 10 -4.66 3.54 0.91
CA GLY A 10 -4.65 4.74 0.09
C GLY A 10 -4.23 5.99 0.88
N HIS A 11 -4.74 6.15 2.11
CA HIS A 11 -4.32 7.23 3.00
C HIS A 11 -2.85 7.13 3.43
N LEU A 12 -2.37 5.92 3.74
CA LEU A 12 -0.97 5.69 4.11
C LEU A 12 -0.04 6.00 2.93
N ARG A 13 -0.35 5.51 1.73
CA ARG A 13 0.41 5.81 0.51
C ARG A 13 0.54 7.31 0.29
N ARG A 14 -0.57 8.05 0.41
CA ARG A 14 -0.56 9.52 0.28
C ARG A 14 0.34 10.20 1.32
N LYS A 15 0.31 9.75 2.58
CA LYS A 15 1.14 10.32 3.66
C LYS A 15 2.62 10.01 3.49
N LEU A 16 2.94 8.84 2.95
CA LEU A 16 4.31 8.39 2.71
C LEU A 16 4.87 8.87 1.36
N GLY A 17 4.03 9.45 0.49
CA GLY A 17 4.41 9.74 -0.90
C GLY A 17 4.69 8.47 -1.72
N ASP A 18 4.05 7.35 -1.37
CA ASP A 18 4.27 6.05 -1.97
C ASP A 18 3.37 5.85 -3.20
N ASP A 19 3.96 5.68 -4.38
CA ASP A 19 3.23 5.42 -5.62
C ASP A 19 2.89 3.93 -5.73
N ALA A 20 1.64 3.60 -6.01
CA ALA A 20 1.21 2.23 -6.22
C ALA A 20 1.84 1.59 -7.48
N ALA A 21 2.23 2.40 -8.48
CA ALA A 21 2.92 1.93 -9.68
C ALA A 21 4.42 1.67 -9.44
N GLN A 22 5.01 2.34 -8.43
CA GLN A 22 6.41 2.20 -8.02
C GLN A 22 6.51 2.15 -6.48
N PRO A 23 6.01 1.07 -5.85
CA PRO A 23 5.85 1.01 -4.41
C PRO A 23 7.18 0.83 -3.69
N ARG A 24 7.50 1.76 -2.79
CA ARG A 24 8.69 1.75 -1.92
C ARG A 24 8.36 1.19 -0.54
N TYR A 25 7.18 1.54 -0.03
CA TYR A 25 6.74 1.20 1.33
C TYR A 25 5.59 0.21 1.37
N ILE A 26 4.69 0.19 0.38
CA ILE A 26 3.49 -0.66 0.41
C ILE A 26 3.33 -1.41 -0.92
N THR A 27 3.72 -2.68 -0.94
CA THR A 27 3.55 -3.56 -2.10
C THR A 27 2.18 -4.25 -2.08
N THR A 28 1.49 -4.27 -3.21
CA THR A 28 0.27 -5.08 -3.38
C THR A 28 0.64 -6.53 -3.74
N VAL A 29 0.16 -7.48 -2.94
CA VAL A 29 0.26 -8.92 -3.20
C VAL A 29 -1.08 -9.39 -3.76
N ARG A 30 -1.15 -9.63 -5.08
CA ARG A 30 -2.39 -10.00 -5.76
C ARG A 30 -3.00 -11.26 -5.15
N GLY A 31 -4.30 -11.21 -4.87
CA GLY A 31 -5.05 -12.31 -4.24
C GLY A 31 -4.79 -12.50 -2.75
N VAL A 32 -3.98 -11.64 -2.11
CA VAL A 32 -3.64 -11.75 -0.68
C VAL A 32 -3.87 -10.43 0.07
N GLY A 33 -3.42 -9.30 -0.48
CA GLY A 33 -3.55 -8.00 0.17
C GLY A 33 -2.29 -7.15 0.02
N TYR A 34 -1.75 -6.64 1.14
CA TYR A 34 -0.64 -5.69 1.15
C TYR A 34 0.52 -6.17 2.03
N ARG A 35 1.73 -5.78 1.66
CA ARG A 35 2.96 -6.04 2.42
C ARG A 35 3.78 -4.76 2.54
N MET A 36 4.44 -4.59 3.68
CA MET A 36 5.43 -3.53 3.85
C MET A 36 6.69 -3.78 3.03
N GLY A 37 7.16 -2.75 2.34
CA GLY A 37 8.45 -2.67 1.66
C GLY A 37 9.53 -2.11 2.56
N THR A 38 10.75 -2.01 2.03
CA THR A 38 11.94 -1.58 2.76
C THR A 38 12.18 -0.06 2.69
N GLY A 39 11.41 0.67 1.90
CA GLY A 39 11.56 2.12 1.74
C GLY A 39 12.81 2.57 0.96
N GLN A 40 13.53 1.63 0.33
CA GLN A 40 14.75 1.89 -0.44
C GLN A 40 14.48 2.42 -1.83
#